data_AF-A0A8J3NFZ3-F1
#
_entry.id   AF-A0A8J3NFZ3-F1
#
_cell.length_a   1.000
_cell.length_b   1.000
_cell.length_c   1.000
_cell.angle_alpha   90.00
_cell.angle_beta   90.00
_cell.angle_gamma   90.00
#
_symmetry.space_group_name_H-M   'P 1'
#
loop_
_entity.id
_entity.type
_entity.pdbx_description
1 polymer ?
#
loop_
_entity_poly.entity_id
_entity_poly.type
_entity_poly.pdbx_seq_one_letter_code
_entity_poly.pdbx_strand_id
1 'polypeptide(L)'
;MRHYEDEGLIVPGRCGNGFRDYCQSTIDRVLVIRTLLESGLPVRLIRTLLPHLGDGSTTGTDPVCAEFLREVQGFRDRLAARIATLSAQQSALDAYLRGRTVPSADRT
;
A
#
# COMPACT_ATOMS: atom_id res chain seq x y z
N MET A 1 -16.55 -0.46 0.53
CA MET A 1 -17.14 -0.05 -0.77
C MET A 1 -17.34 1.45 -0.87
N ARG A 2 -18.18 2.11 -0.03
CA ARG A 2 -18.37 3.59 -0.08
C ARG A 2 -17.07 4.40 -0.08
N HIS A 3 -16.15 4.07 0.83
CA HIS A 3 -14.84 4.71 0.90
C HIS A 3 -14.04 4.63 -0.42
N TYR A 4 -14.13 3.53 -1.16
CA TYR A 4 -13.44 3.35 -2.44
C TYR A 4 -14.10 4.12 -3.59
N GLU A 5 -15.40 4.34 -3.54
CA GLU A 5 -16.10 5.21 -4.50
C GLU A 5 -15.79 6.67 -4.26
N ASP A 6 -15.77 7.10 -3.00
CA ASP A 6 -15.44 8.48 -2.62
C ASP A 6 -14.01 8.83 -3.02
N GLU A 7 -13.10 7.84 -3.05
CA GLU A 7 -11.74 7.98 -3.56
C GLU A 7 -11.62 7.81 -5.09
N GLY A 8 -12.73 7.55 -5.78
CA GLY A 8 -12.78 7.37 -7.24
C GLY A 8 -12.12 6.08 -7.74
N LEU A 9 -11.92 5.10 -6.86
CA LEU A 9 -11.26 3.83 -7.18
C LEU A 9 -12.23 2.82 -7.80
N ILE A 10 -13.53 2.99 -7.60
CA ILE A 10 -14.57 2.12 -8.14
C ILE A 10 -15.70 3.00 -8.69
N VAL A 11 -16.16 2.69 -9.90
CA VAL A 11 -17.40 3.24 -10.45
C VAL A 11 -18.46 2.15 -10.39
N PRO A 12 -19.53 2.30 -9.58
CA PRO A 12 -20.59 1.31 -9.55
C PRO A 12 -21.34 1.30 -10.88
N GLY A 13 -21.61 0.10 -11.41
CA GLY A 13 -22.59 -0.05 -12.48
C GLY A 13 -23.98 0.36 -11.98
N ARG A 14 -24.84 0.82 -12.90
CA ARG A 14 -26.25 1.09 -12.58
C ARG A 14 -27.11 0.00 -13.20
N CYS A 15 -27.79 -0.77 -12.36
CA CYS A 15 -28.86 -1.64 -12.83
C CYS A 15 -30.10 -0.80 -13.19
N GLY A 16 -30.92 -1.28 -14.13
CA GLY A 16 -32.15 -0.61 -14.57
C GLY A 16 -33.19 -0.36 -13.46
N ASN A 17 -32.97 -0.89 -12.25
CA ASN A 17 -33.78 -0.69 -11.05
C ASN A 17 -33.23 0.39 -10.09
N GLY A 18 -32.16 1.11 -10.45
CA GLY A 18 -31.61 2.21 -9.65
C GLY A 18 -30.69 1.79 -8.50
N PHE A 19 -30.47 0.49 -8.28
CA PHE A 19 -29.51 -0.01 -7.30
C PHE A 19 -28.09 -0.09 -7.89
N ARG A 20 -27.09 -0.02 -7.01
CA ARG A 20 -25.69 -0.21 -7.38
C ARG A 20 -25.45 -1.67 -7.73
N ASP A 21 -25.01 -1.91 -8.96
CA ASP A 21 -24.62 -3.22 -9.41
C ASP A 21 -23.09 -3.32 -9.42
N TYR A 22 -22.58 -4.26 -8.63
CA TYR A 22 -21.17 -4.60 -8.61
C TYR A 22 -21.04 -5.94 -9.31
N CYS A 23 -20.91 -5.89 -10.64
CA CYS A 23 -20.60 -7.07 -11.42
C CYS A 23 -19.26 -7.69 -10.97
N GLN A 24 -19.03 -8.97 -11.30
CA GLN A 24 -17.84 -9.71 -10.86
C GLN A 24 -16.52 -8.98 -11.17
N SER A 25 -16.43 -8.30 -12.32
CA SER A 25 -15.25 -7.49 -12.69
C SER A 25 -15.00 -6.32 -11.75
N THR A 26 -16.04 -5.78 -11.10
CA THR A 26 -15.91 -4.74 -10.07
C THR A 26 -15.32 -5.34 -8.80
N ILE A 27 -15.74 -6.54 -8.41
CA ILE A 27 -15.22 -7.26 -7.24
C ILE A 27 -13.75 -7.61 -7.44
N ASP A 28 -13.39 -8.14 -8.60
CA ASP A 28 -12.00 -8.49 -8.94
C ASP A 28 -11.10 -7.26 -8.89
N ARG A 29 -11.60 -6.10 -9.35
CA ARG A 29 -10.88 -4.82 -9.26
C ARG A 29 -10.67 -4.37 -7.81
N VAL A 30 -11.65 -4.55 -6.93
CA VAL A 30 -11.52 -4.23 -5.49
C VAL A 30 -10.43 -5.09 -4.84
N LEU A 31 -10.35 -6.37 -5.20
CA LEU A 31 -9.34 -7.27 -4.65
C LEU A 31 -7.93 -6.80 -5.03
N VAL A 32 -7.70 -6.43 -6.30
CA VAL A 32 -6.40 -5.90 -6.74
C VAL A 32 -6.06 -4.59 -6.03
N ILE A 33 -7.02 -3.67 -5.90
CA ILE A 33 -6.84 -2.41 -5.14
C ILE A 33 -6.44 -2.70 -3.70
N ARG A 34 -7.11 -3.66 -3.05
CA ARG A 34 -6.83 -4.02 -1.66
C ARG A 34 -5.41 -4.57 -1.51
N THR A 35 -4.96 -5.46 -2.39
CA THR A 35 -3.59 -5.99 -2.36
C THR A 35 -2.55 -4.89 -2.54
N LEU A 36 -2.79 -3.91 -3.41
CA LEU A 36 -1.90 -2.76 -3.60
C LEU A 36 -1.89 -1.80 -2.39
N LEU A 37 -3.04 -1.60 -1.75
CA LEU A 37 -3.11 -0.85 -0.50
C LEU A 37 -2.35 -1.55 0.63
N GLU A 38 -2.48 -2.87 0.72
CA GLU A 38 -1.75 -3.70 1.70
C GLU A 38 -0.24 -3.67 1.47
N SER A 39 0.24 -3.42 0.25
CA SER A 39 1.66 -3.21 -0.04
C SER A 39 2.17 -1.82 0.39
N GLY A 40 1.31 -0.97 0.96
CA GLY A 40 1.64 0.38 1.41
C GLY A 40 1.65 1.42 0.29
N LEU A 41 1.18 1.09 -0.92
CA LEU A 41 1.11 2.08 -1.99
C LEU A 41 0.04 3.13 -1.68
N PRO A 42 0.33 4.43 -1.91
CA PRO A 42 -0.66 5.47 -1.71
C PRO A 42 -1.78 5.37 -2.75
N VAL A 43 -3.01 5.61 -2.31
CA VAL A 43 -4.24 5.62 -3.14
C VAL A 43 -4.07 6.38 -4.45
N ARG A 44 -3.35 7.51 -4.43
CA ARG A 44 -3.08 8.32 -5.65
C ARG A 44 -2.38 7.51 -6.74
N LEU A 45 -1.41 6.67 -6.38
CA LEU A 45 -0.63 5.85 -7.29
C LEU A 45 -1.47 4.68 -7.81
N ILE A 46 -2.23 4.06 -6.91
CA ILE A 46 -3.14 2.96 -7.27
C ILE A 46 -4.15 3.45 -8.31
N ARG A 47 -4.71 4.66 -8.15
CA ARG A 47 -5.63 5.27 -9.11
C ARG A 47 -5.02 5.49 -10.50
N THR A 48 -3.74 5.84 -10.59
CA THR A 48 -3.04 5.95 -11.88
C THR A 48 -2.90 4.61 -12.59
N LEU A 49 -2.81 3.49 -11.84
CA LEU A 49 -2.76 2.15 -12.41
C LEU A 49 -4.13 1.60 -12.81
N LEU A 50 -5.22 2.13 -12.24
CA LEU A 50 -6.56 1.57 -12.46
C LEU A 50 -6.95 1.46 -13.93
N PRO A 51 -6.73 2.45 -14.82
CA PRO A 51 -7.07 2.33 -16.23
C PRO A 51 -6.40 1.12 -16.88
N HIS A 52 -5.11 0.88 -16.59
CA HIS A 52 -4.31 -0.18 -17.20
C HIS A 52 -4.63 -1.60 -16.71
N LEU A 53 -5.32 -1.75 -15.58
CA LEU A 53 -5.69 -3.05 -15.02
C LEU A 53 -6.89 -3.72 -15.72
N GLY A 54 -7.70 -2.95 -16.47
CA GLY A 54 -8.91 -3.45 -17.12
C GLY A 54 -8.69 -4.04 -18.52
N ASP A 55 -7.58 -3.69 -19.18
CA ASP A 55 -7.51 -3.76 -20.64
C ASP A 55 -6.71 -4.97 -21.14
N GLY A 56 -6.17 -5.80 -20.25
CA GLY A 56 -5.32 -6.95 -20.61
C GLY A 56 -4.02 -6.60 -21.35
N SER A 57 -3.81 -5.31 -21.65
CA SER A 57 -2.70 -4.78 -22.44
C SER A 57 -1.73 -4.04 -21.53
N THR A 58 -0.94 -4.78 -20.77
CA THR A 58 0.27 -4.22 -20.15
C THR A 58 1.41 -4.23 -21.17
N THR A 59 1.24 -3.53 -22.30
CA THR A 59 2.38 -3.22 -23.18
C THR A 59 3.26 -2.23 -22.43
N GLY A 60 4.39 -2.71 -21.91
CA GLY A 60 5.33 -2.01 -21.02
C GLY A 60 6.07 -0.81 -21.63
N THR A 61 5.44 -0.07 -22.54
CA THR A 61 6.02 1.06 -23.29
C THR A 61 5.18 2.33 -23.16
N ASP A 62 4.19 2.37 -22.27
CA ASP A 62 3.46 3.60 -21.97
C ASP A 62 4.33 4.53 -21.11
N PRO A 63 4.64 5.78 -21.53
CA PRO A 63 5.37 6.75 -20.71
C PRO A 63 4.73 6.98 -19.32
N VAL A 64 3.42 6.76 -19.18
CA VAL A 64 2.72 6.77 -17.88
C VAL A 64 3.33 5.73 -16.91
N CYS A 65 3.82 4.60 -17.40
CA CYS A 65 4.46 3.57 -16.58
C CYS A 65 5.83 3.99 -16.03
N ALA A 66 6.62 4.78 -16.76
CA ALA A 66 7.98 5.15 -16.33
C ALA A 66 7.95 6.16 -15.17
N GLU A 67 7.14 7.20 -15.27
CA GLU A 67 6.96 8.18 -14.20
C GLU A 67 6.33 7.54 -12.96
N PHE A 68 5.33 6.68 -13.17
CA PHE A 68 4.72 5.88 -12.12
C PHE A 68 5.73 5.02 -11.37
N LEU A 69 6.56 4.24 -12.07
CA LEU A 69 7.59 3.40 -11.48
C LEU A 69 8.59 4.22 -10.66
N ARG A 70 8.94 5.42 -11.15
CA ARG A 70 9.85 6.34 -10.47
C ARG A 70 9.24 6.90 -9.17
N GLU A 71 7.93 7.18 -9.15
CA GLU A 71 7.21 7.54 -7.92
C GLU A 71 7.15 6.38 -6.93
N VAL A 72 6.87 5.15 -7.39
CA VAL A 72 6.86 3.96 -6.55
C VAL A 72 8.23 3.72 -5.92
N GLN A 73 9.31 3.84 -6.71
CA GLN A 73 10.69 3.75 -6.22
C GLN A 73 10.96 4.82 -5.14
N GLY A 74 10.59 6.07 -5.40
CA GLY A 74 10.75 7.15 -4.42
C GLY A 74 9.97 6.90 -3.12
N PHE A 75 8.78 6.30 -3.19
CA PHE A 75 8.02 5.92 -2.02
C PHE A 75 8.69 4.77 -1.24
N ARG A 76 9.13 3.72 -1.94
CA ARG A 76 9.90 2.61 -1.37
C ARG A 76 11.13 3.11 -0.62
N ASP A 77 11.88 4.02 -1.22
CA ASP A 77 13.13 4.54 -0.63
C ASP A 77 12.87 5.36 0.63
N ARG A 78 11.80 6.17 0.64
CA ARG A 78 11.36 6.89 1.85
C ARG A 78 10.94 5.95 2.96
N LEU A 79 10.20 4.89 2.64
CA LEU A 79 9.81 3.87 3.61
C LEU A 79 11.04 3.15 4.18
N ALA A 80 11.98 2.76 3.33
CA ALA A 80 13.24 2.13 3.75
C ALA A 80 14.06 3.04 4.69
N ALA A 81 14.16 4.33 4.38
CA ALA A 81 14.84 5.30 5.26
C ALA A 81 14.15 5.44 6.62
N ARG A 82 12.81 5.43 6.65
CA ARG A 82 12.02 5.48 7.88
C ARG A 82 12.21 4.22 8.71
N ILE A 83 12.19 3.04 8.08
CA ILE A 83 12.48 1.75 8.74
C ILE A 83 13.87 1.80 9.36
N ALA A 84 14.90 2.21 8.62
CA ALA A 84 16.27 2.28 9.14
C ALA A 84 16.38 3.17 10.39
N THR A 85 15.71 4.33 10.38
CA THR A 85 15.69 5.24 11.54
C THR A 85 15.00 4.60 12.74
N LEU A 86 13.82 3.99 12.54
CA LEU A 86 13.07 3.35 13.62
C LEU A 86 13.82 2.14 14.19
N SER A 87 14.46 1.33 13.34
CA SER A 87 15.30 0.20 13.77
C SER A 87 16.51 0.66 14.57
N ALA A 88 17.13 1.78 14.20
CA ALA A 88 18.24 2.37 14.98
C ALA A 88 17.75 2.84 16.36
N GLN A 89 16.59 3.48 16.43
CA GLN A 89 15.98 3.90 17.70
C GLN A 89 15.64 2.70 18.58
N GLN A 90 15.05 1.65 18.01
CA GLN A 90 14.79 0.39 18.72
C GLN A 90 16.08 -0.20 19.29
N SER A 91 17.12 -0.29 18.46
CA SER A 91 18.43 -0.82 18.88
C SER A 91 19.05 -0.04 20.04
N ALA A 92 18.89 1.29 20.04
CA ALA A 92 19.34 2.15 21.13
C ALA A 92 18.56 1.92 22.43
N LEU A 93 17.24 1.76 22.34
CA LEU A 93 16.39 1.42 23.49
C LEU A 93 16.74 0.04 24.05
N ASP A 94 16.97 -0.96 23.19
CA ASP A 94 17.36 -2.31 23.60
C ASP A 94 18.74 -2.33 24.27
N ALA A 95 19.68 -1.50 23.80
CA ALA A 95 20.98 -1.33 24.45
C ALA A 95 20.83 -0.66 25.83
N TYR A 96 20.00 0.38 25.93
CA TYR A 96 19.72 1.04 27.21
C TYR A 96 19.09 0.09 28.23
N LEU A 97 18.14 -0.75 27.80
CA LEU A 97 17.50 -1.73 28.67
C LEU A 97 18.47 -2.82 29.13
N ARG A 98 19.34 -3.34 28.24
CA ARG A 98 20.41 -4.28 28.61
C ARG A 98 21.41 -3.68 29.59
N GLY A 99 21.74 -2.39 29.45
CA GLY A 99 22.58 -1.67 30.41
C GLY A 99 21.93 -1.49 31.78
N ARG A 100 20.58 -1.60 31.87
CA ARG A 100 19.80 -1.48 33.10
C ARG A 100 19.45 -2.81 33.76
N THR A 101 19.69 -3.95 33.11
CA THR A 101 19.59 -5.24 33.79
C THR A 101 20.76 -5.35 34.75
N VAL A 102 20.54 -4.90 36.00
CA VAL A 102 21.41 -5.21 37.14
C VAL A 102 21.60 -6.73 37.17
N PRO A 103 22.83 -7.25 37.28
CA PRO A 103 23.01 -8.67 37.54
C PRO A 103 22.37 -8.92 38.90
N SER A 104 21.29 -9.69 38.94
CA SER A 104 20.84 -10.37 40.15
C SER A 104 21.90 -11.42 40.50
N ALA A 105 23.07 -10.96 40.94
CA ALA A 105 23.94 -11.74 41.78
C ALA A 105 23.37 -11.64 43.19
N ASP A 106 22.73 -12.71 43.62
CA ASP A 106 23.14 -13.47 44.81
C ASP A 106 21.91 -14.06 45.53
N ARG A 107 21.80 -15.39 45.49
CA ARG A 107 21.35 -16.18 46.63
C ARG A 107 21.71 -17.65 46.45
N THR A 108 22.86 -17.97 47.03
CA THR A 108 23.21 -19.18 47.79
C THR A 108 23.45 -20.48 47.03
#